data_AF-A0A9X1HFK0-F1
#
_entry.id   AF-A0A9X1HFK0-F1
#
_cell.length_a   1.000
_cell.length_b   1.000
_cell.length_c   1.000
_cell.angle_alpha   90.00
_cell.angle_beta   90.00
_cell.angle_gamma   90.00
#
_symmetry.space_group_name_H-M   'P 1'
#
loop_
_entity.id
_entity.type
_entity.pdbx_description
1 polymer ?
#
loop_
_entity_poly.entity_id
_entity_poly.type
_entity_poly.pdbx_seq_one_letter_code
_entity_poly.pdbx_strand_id
1 'polypeptide(L)'
;MNSIRSLLKSILLTLIFLNIYSAAETVTAQDERRITMYERLKQMELDSLYTGLWVYYPEGYAGRAEVIARRISASNQFFSDSLGVDVRIRIALLDPENYERGEFLHPYGLPFISGGVTVLPADLNSGAVIDMFTPFEATITADNLAVLQKAGFTYGEANKLMVDLIGLHEIGHEQVRAFGINTRQRWFDELMASYLAYAYLRTMEPRMAVVWDAVTRAGREGYQSNHTSLDDFNRLYTGVGVGDYVWYQNVFHERVRDVYDVHGLAFVREVKNRLGNTHLKTIIAEELLAVLEEIAPGFMEWAAMFEL
;
A
#
# COMPACT_ATOMS: atom_id res chain seq x y z
N MET A 1 -29.52 -22.02 -6.18
CA MET A 1 -28.40 -22.80 -6.77
C MET A 1 -27.79 -22.19 -8.03
N ASN A 2 -27.89 -20.86 -8.24
CA ASN A 2 -27.26 -20.16 -9.38
C ASN A 2 -26.28 -19.05 -8.97
N SER A 3 -25.84 -18.99 -7.70
CA SER A 3 -24.98 -17.91 -7.19
C SER A 3 -23.48 -18.27 -7.09
N ILE A 4 -23.10 -19.54 -7.28
CA ILE A 4 -21.70 -20.00 -7.12
C ILE A 4 -20.90 -19.95 -8.44
N ARG A 5 -21.57 -19.85 -9.60
CA ARG A 5 -20.89 -19.82 -10.91
C ARG A 5 -20.29 -18.46 -11.30
N SER A 6 -20.62 -17.38 -10.58
CA SER A 6 -20.03 -16.05 -10.80
C SER A 6 -18.69 -15.86 -10.08
N LEU A 7 -18.39 -16.67 -9.06
CA LEU A 7 -17.15 -16.56 -8.27
C LEU A 7 -15.95 -17.23 -8.95
N LEU A 8 -16.21 -18.12 -9.91
CA LEU A 8 -15.19 -18.94 -10.59
C LEU A 8 -14.49 -18.21 -11.76
N LYS A 9 -14.94 -17.02 -12.17
CA LYS A 9 -14.22 -16.19 -13.15
C LYS A 9 -13.19 -15.25 -12.52
N SER A 10 -13.20 -15.08 -11.20
CA SER A 10 -12.20 -14.30 -10.46
C SER A 10 -10.97 -15.12 -10.01
N ILE A 11 -10.92 -16.41 -10.36
CA ILE A 11 -9.82 -17.33 -9.94
C ILE A 11 -8.64 -17.32 -10.94
N LEU A 12 -8.69 -16.52 -12.01
CA LEU A 12 -7.55 -16.36 -12.93
C LEU A 12 -6.58 -15.22 -12.54
N LEU A 13 -6.64 -14.71 -11.30
CA LEU A 13 -5.61 -13.83 -10.75
C LEU A 13 -4.53 -14.58 -9.94
N THR A 14 -4.65 -15.90 -9.80
CA THR A 14 -3.76 -16.73 -8.95
C THR A 14 -2.42 -17.07 -9.61
N LEU A 15 -2.13 -16.62 -10.84
CA LEU A 15 -0.95 -17.06 -11.59
C LEU A 15 0.11 -15.99 -11.94
N ILE A 16 -0.02 -14.75 -11.48
CA ILE A 16 0.99 -13.70 -11.79
C ILE A 16 1.38 -12.91 -10.54
N PHE A 17 1.99 -13.60 -9.58
CA PHE A 17 2.86 -12.95 -8.60
C PHE A 17 4.10 -13.81 -8.36
N LEU A 18 4.81 -14.12 -9.46
CA LEU A 18 6.10 -14.78 -9.37
C LEU A 18 7.16 -13.77 -8.89
N ASN A 19 7.74 -14.10 -7.75
CA ASN A 19 8.87 -13.47 -7.08
C ASN A 19 9.89 -12.77 -8.00
N ILE A 20 10.22 -11.52 -7.67
CA ILE A 20 11.58 -10.99 -7.89
C ILE A 20 12.08 -10.42 -6.56
N TYR A 21 12.70 -11.29 -5.76
CA TYR A 21 13.73 -10.87 -4.81
C TYR A 21 15.05 -11.52 -5.26
N SER A 22 16.06 -10.67 -5.43
CA SER A 22 17.37 -10.93 -6.02
C SER A 22 18.01 -12.27 -5.63
N ALA A 23 18.00 -13.23 -6.57
CA ALA A 23 19.06 -14.22 -6.64
C ALA A 23 20.25 -13.57 -7.38
N ALA A 24 21.43 -13.64 -6.80
CA ALA A 24 22.67 -13.29 -7.49
C ALA A 24 22.92 -14.33 -8.59
N GLU A 25 22.41 -14.07 -9.80
CA GLU A 25 22.70 -14.87 -10.98
C GLU A 25 24.08 -14.50 -11.51
N THR A 26 24.90 -15.52 -11.70
CA THR A 26 26.14 -15.50 -12.47
C THR A 26 25.84 -14.99 -13.87
N VAL A 27 26.32 -13.77 -14.16
CA VAL A 27 26.18 -13.05 -15.42
C VAL A 27 26.82 -13.83 -16.56
N THR A 28 26.01 -14.42 -17.44
CA THR A 28 26.41 -14.64 -18.84
C THR A 28 26.16 -13.34 -19.59
N ALA A 29 27.23 -12.73 -20.11
CA ALA A 29 27.23 -11.46 -20.81
C ALA A 29 26.51 -11.55 -22.16
N GLN A 30 25.21 -11.29 -22.15
CA GLN A 30 24.49 -10.78 -23.31
C GLN A 30 23.72 -9.56 -22.82
N ASP A 31 24.38 -8.40 -22.94
CA ASP A 31 23.99 -7.12 -22.38
C ASP A 31 22.85 -6.50 -23.20
N GLU A 32 21.66 -7.12 -23.13
CA GLU A 32 20.42 -6.46 -23.54
C GLU A 32 20.15 -5.35 -22.53
N ARG A 33 20.46 -4.11 -22.92
CA ARG A 33 20.21 -2.92 -22.10
C ARG A 33 18.73 -2.87 -21.71
N ARG A 34 18.42 -3.29 -20.49
CA ARG A 34 17.07 -3.18 -19.93
C ARG A 34 16.67 -1.70 -19.88
N ILE A 35 15.64 -1.35 -20.64
CA ILE A 35 15.06 0.00 -20.67
C ILE A 35 14.54 0.33 -19.27
N THR A 36 14.94 1.46 -18.72
CA THR A 36 14.48 1.93 -17.39
C THR A 36 12.99 2.28 -17.42
N MET A 37 12.32 2.26 -16.27
CA MET A 37 10.92 2.66 -16.17
C MET A 37 10.69 4.07 -16.74
N TYR A 38 11.59 4.99 -16.44
CA TYR A 38 11.53 6.36 -16.96
C TYR A 38 11.66 6.43 -18.48
N GLU A 39 12.54 5.63 -19.09
CA GLU A 39 12.66 5.54 -20.54
C GLU A 39 11.39 4.94 -21.18
N ARG A 40 10.75 3.95 -20.53
CA ARG A 40 9.45 3.41 -20.98
C ARG A 40 8.37 4.49 -20.98
N LEU A 41 8.24 5.27 -19.91
CA LEU A 41 7.27 6.36 -19.84
C LEU A 41 7.47 7.40 -20.95
N LYS A 42 8.72 7.70 -21.31
CA LYS A 42 9.01 8.62 -22.42
C LYS A 42 8.52 8.10 -23.78
N GLN A 43 8.54 6.78 -23.98
CA GLN A 43 8.06 6.14 -25.21
C GLN A 43 6.54 6.11 -25.30
N MET A 44 5.84 6.30 -24.18
CA MET A 44 4.38 6.30 -24.14
C MET A 44 3.76 7.61 -24.67
N GLU A 45 4.56 8.67 -24.82
CA GLU A 45 4.12 10.00 -25.28
C GLU A 45 3.02 10.61 -24.39
N LEU A 46 3.10 10.35 -23.08
CA LEU A 46 2.18 10.90 -22.08
C LEU A 46 2.36 12.41 -21.91
N ASP A 47 1.26 13.10 -21.58
CA ASP A 47 1.31 14.45 -21.05
C ASP A 47 2.05 14.47 -19.70
N SER A 48 2.53 15.64 -19.29
CA SER A 48 3.16 15.78 -17.99
C SER A 48 2.90 17.12 -17.33
N LEU A 49 2.89 17.11 -15.99
CA LEU A 49 2.86 18.30 -15.15
C LEU A 49 3.97 18.24 -14.11
N TYR A 50 4.48 19.41 -13.73
CA TYR A 50 5.43 19.57 -12.64
C TYR A 50 4.88 20.52 -11.58
N THR A 51 4.68 20.03 -10.35
CA THR A 51 4.17 20.80 -9.20
C THR A 51 5.06 20.66 -7.97
N GLY A 52 6.35 20.43 -8.20
CA GLY A 52 7.32 20.00 -7.18
C GLY A 52 7.76 18.55 -7.40
N LEU A 53 6.88 17.73 -7.96
CA LEU A 53 7.16 16.40 -8.50
C LEU A 53 6.64 16.28 -9.94
N TRP A 54 7.18 15.33 -10.70
CA TRP A 54 6.72 15.04 -12.06
C TRP A 54 5.56 14.03 -12.02
N VAL A 55 4.46 14.34 -12.71
CA VAL A 55 3.38 13.40 -12.99
C VAL A 55 3.22 13.27 -14.49
N TYR A 56 3.29 12.03 -14.98
CA TYR A 56 2.98 11.65 -16.37
C TYR A 56 1.56 11.08 -16.43
N TYR A 57 0.77 11.46 -17.42
CA TYR A 57 -0.63 11.03 -17.52
C TYR A 57 -1.14 11.03 -18.97
N PRO A 58 -2.13 10.19 -19.32
CA PRO A 58 -2.74 10.18 -20.65
C PRO A 58 -3.68 11.38 -20.87
N GLU A 59 -3.95 11.68 -22.14
CA GLU A 59 -4.87 12.76 -22.53
C GLU A 59 -6.23 12.61 -21.80
N GLY A 60 -6.79 13.73 -21.35
CA GLY A 60 -8.06 13.76 -20.62
C GLY A 60 -7.96 13.54 -19.09
N TYR A 61 -6.78 13.18 -18.56
CA TYR A 61 -6.58 12.94 -17.13
C TYR A 61 -5.84 14.06 -16.38
N ALA A 62 -5.71 15.26 -16.96
CA ALA A 62 -5.03 16.38 -16.32
C ALA A 62 -5.59 16.72 -14.92
N GLY A 63 -6.91 16.78 -14.76
CA GLY A 63 -7.53 17.06 -13.46
C GLY A 63 -7.22 16.00 -12.40
N ARG A 64 -7.15 14.72 -12.81
CA ARG A 64 -6.76 13.61 -11.94
C ARG A 64 -5.28 13.71 -11.56
N ALA A 65 -4.42 14.04 -12.52
CA ALA A 65 -2.99 14.26 -12.31
C ALA A 65 -2.74 15.38 -11.30
N GLU A 66 -3.47 16.49 -11.39
CA GLU A 66 -3.36 17.58 -10.42
C GLU A 66 -3.78 17.17 -9.00
N VAL A 67 -4.87 16.42 -8.85
CA VAL A 67 -5.33 15.91 -7.54
C VAL A 67 -4.26 15.05 -6.90
N ILE A 68 -3.72 14.08 -7.65
CA ILE A 68 -2.67 13.18 -7.18
C ILE A 68 -1.39 13.93 -6.86
N ALA A 69 -0.98 14.87 -7.72
CA ALA A 69 0.23 15.65 -7.50
C ALA A 69 0.14 16.49 -6.22
N ARG A 70 -1.00 17.14 -5.97
CA ARG A 70 -1.22 17.91 -4.73
C ARG A 70 -1.14 17.02 -3.50
N ARG A 71 -1.84 15.88 -3.50
CA ARG A 71 -1.87 14.96 -2.35
C ARG A 71 -0.48 14.40 -2.03
N ILE A 72 0.24 13.93 -3.04
CA ILE A 72 1.56 13.33 -2.82
C ILE A 72 2.61 14.38 -2.46
N SER A 73 2.55 15.57 -3.07
CA SER A 73 3.43 16.68 -2.67
C SER A 73 3.17 17.10 -1.23
N ALA A 74 1.91 17.18 -0.81
CA ALA A 74 1.55 17.48 0.58
C ALA A 74 2.01 16.40 1.56
N SER A 75 1.91 15.11 1.20
CA SER A 75 2.45 14.01 2.00
C SER A 75 3.97 14.09 2.13
N ASN A 76 4.69 14.30 1.02
CA ASN A 76 6.15 14.44 1.06
C ASN A 76 6.58 15.65 1.91
N GLN A 77 5.90 16.79 1.77
CA GLN A 77 6.17 17.97 2.58
C GLN A 77 5.90 17.71 4.08
N PHE A 78 4.79 17.05 4.42
CA PHE A 78 4.45 16.71 5.79
C PHE A 78 5.57 15.89 6.47
N PHE A 79 6.14 14.90 5.78
CA PHE A 79 7.23 14.09 6.31
C PHE A 79 8.59 14.77 6.27
N SER A 80 8.81 15.67 5.30
CA SER A 80 9.98 16.54 5.29
C SER A 80 10.01 17.42 6.53
N ASP A 81 8.89 18.08 6.84
CA ASP A 81 8.78 18.99 7.98
C ASP A 81 8.83 18.24 9.33
N SER A 82 8.17 17.07 9.41
CA SER A 82 7.99 16.37 10.69
C SER A 82 9.11 15.38 11.03
N LEU A 83 9.73 14.76 10.02
CA LEU A 83 10.74 13.71 10.18
C LEU A 83 12.07 14.02 9.48
N GLY A 84 12.16 15.11 8.71
CA GLY A 84 13.33 15.41 7.88
C GLY A 84 13.48 14.44 6.71
N VAL A 85 12.39 13.82 6.26
CA VAL A 85 12.36 12.84 5.16
C VAL A 85 11.95 13.53 3.88
N ASP A 86 12.83 13.56 2.89
CA ASP A 86 12.49 14.04 1.55
C ASP A 86 12.76 12.94 0.52
N VAL A 87 11.69 12.46 -0.12
CA VAL A 87 11.79 11.45 -1.17
C VAL A 87 11.53 12.07 -2.53
N ARG A 88 12.41 11.76 -3.48
CA ARG A 88 12.25 12.21 -4.87
C ARG A 88 11.23 11.33 -5.59
N ILE A 89 9.98 11.77 -5.62
CA ILE A 89 8.87 11.02 -6.23
C ILE A 89 8.69 11.43 -7.70
N ARG A 90 8.39 10.44 -8.55
CA ARG A 90 7.78 10.62 -9.87
C ARG A 90 6.55 9.74 -9.95
N ILE A 91 5.53 10.20 -10.68
CA ILE A 91 4.26 9.49 -10.78
C ILE A 91 3.95 9.22 -12.24
N ALA A 92 3.48 8.01 -12.53
CA ALA A 92 2.83 7.69 -13.79
C ALA A 92 1.38 7.30 -13.52
N LEU A 93 0.44 8.11 -13.98
CA LEU A 93 -0.96 7.74 -14.10
C LEU A 93 -1.14 7.03 -15.43
N LEU A 94 -1.62 5.79 -15.41
CA LEU A 94 -1.82 5.01 -16.62
C LEU A 94 -3.29 4.59 -16.72
N ASP A 95 -3.89 4.73 -17.88
CA ASP A 95 -5.16 4.08 -18.22
C ASP A 95 -4.88 2.63 -18.69
N PRO A 96 -5.90 1.79 -18.96
CA PRO A 96 -5.67 0.40 -19.37
C PRO A 96 -4.79 0.24 -20.62
N GLU A 97 -4.93 1.12 -21.61
CA GLU A 97 -4.17 1.06 -22.87
C GLU A 97 -2.68 1.36 -22.63
N ASN A 98 -2.36 2.45 -21.93
CA ASN A 98 -0.99 2.79 -21.59
C ASN A 98 -0.36 1.82 -20.60
N TYR A 99 -1.18 1.19 -19.75
CA TYR A 99 -0.74 0.14 -18.86
C TYR A 99 -0.28 -1.11 -19.63
N GLU A 100 -1.06 -1.57 -20.61
CA GLU A 100 -0.70 -2.71 -21.45
C GLU A 100 0.61 -2.46 -22.23
N ARG A 101 0.78 -1.27 -22.78
CA ARG A 101 2.02 -0.83 -23.47
C ARG A 101 3.26 -0.85 -22.56
N GLY A 102 3.08 -0.78 -21.24
CA GLY A 102 4.18 -0.77 -20.28
C GLY A 102 4.73 -2.14 -19.91
N GLU A 103 4.05 -3.23 -20.33
CA GLU A 103 4.43 -4.61 -20.06
C GLU A 103 4.69 -4.86 -18.56
N PHE A 104 3.81 -4.34 -17.71
CA PHE A 104 3.92 -4.52 -16.26
C PHE A 104 3.52 -5.93 -15.83
N LEU A 105 4.19 -6.44 -14.79
CA LEU A 105 3.87 -7.75 -14.21
C LEU A 105 2.64 -7.72 -13.29
N HIS A 106 2.26 -6.53 -12.82
CA HIS A 106 1.10 -6.35 -11.95
C HIS A 106 -0.18 -6.21 -12.79
N PRO A 107 -1.36 -6.56 -12.26
CA PRO A 107 -2.62 -6.25 -12.92
C PRO A 107 -2.89 -4.74 -12.92
N TYR A 108 -3.58 -4.25 -13.94
CA TYR A 108 -4.05 -2.86 -14.00
C TYR A 108 -4.87 -2.51 -12.74
N GLY A 109 -4.65 -1.30 -12.21
CA GLY A 109 -5.37 -0.81 -11.03
C GLY A 109 -4.74 -1.14 -9.69
N LEU A 110 -3.61 -1.84 -9.64
CA LEU A 110 -2.80 -2.01 -8.43
C LEU A 110 -1.67 -0.97 -8.43
N PRO A 111 -1.64 -0.02 -7.47
CA PRO A 111 -0.48 0.84 -7.26
C PRO A 111 0.80 0.05 -6.99
N PHE A 112 1.94 0.51 -7.51
CA PHE A 112 3.26 -0.03 -7.17
C PHE A 112 4.37 1.00 -7.45
N ILE A 113 5.57 0.74 -6.95
CA ILE A 113 6.77 1.53 -7.30
C ILE A 113 7.74 0.68 -8.11
N SER A 114 8.24 1.24 -9.22
CA SER A 114 9.27 0.61 -10.04
C SER A 114 10.23 1.65 -10.61
N GLY A 115 11.53 1.42 -10.45
CA GLY A 115 12.57 2.31 -10.99
C GLY A 115 12.47 3.77 -10.51
N GLY A 116 11.99 3.99 -9.28
CA GLY A 116 11.78 5.34 -8.72
C GLY A 116 10.57 6.08 -9.30
N VAL A 117 9.61 5.35 -9.89
CA VAL A 117 8.32 5.87 -10.36
C VAL A 117 7.21 5.13 -9.61
N THR A 118 6.30 5.88 -9.00
CA THR A 118 5.02 5.39 -8.48
C THR A 118 4.02 5.29 -9.63
N VAL A 119 3.57 4.09 -9.94
CA VAL A 119 2.57 3.82 -10.96
C VAL A 119 1.20 3.72 -10.30
N LEU A 120 0.24 4.49 -10.79
CA LEU A 120 -1.15 4.52 -10.32
C LEU A 120 -2.10 4.43 -11.51
N PRO A 121 -3.32 3.88 -11.34
CA PRO A 121 -4.31 3.95 -12.39
C PRO A 121 -4.84 5.39 -12.55
N ALA A 122 -5.05 5.77 -13.80
CA ALA A 122 -5.66 7.04 -14.18
C ALA A 122 -7.18 6.99 -13.94
N ASP A 123 -7.82 5.87 -14.23
CA ASP A 123 -9.25 5.61 -13.99
C ASP A 123 -9.47 4.99 -12.60
N LEU A 124 -10.51 5.44 -11.90
CA LEU A 124 -10.94 4.94 -10.59
C LEU A 124 -12.20 4.07 -10.65
N ASN A 125 -12.71 3.74 -11.83
CA ASN A 125 -13.93 2.96 -12.01
C ASN A 125 -13.67 1.46 -12.23
N SER A 126 -12.43 1.06 -12.48
CA SER A 126 -12.05 -0.33 -12.71
C SER A 126 -10.61 -0.61 -12.27
N GLY A 127 -10.27 -1.88 -12.10
CA GLY A 127 -8.92 -2.33 -11.80
C GLY A 127 -8.83 -3.12 -10.49
N ALA A 128 -7.65 -3.69 -10.25
CA ALA A 128 -7.43 -4.69 -9.22
C ALA A 128 -7.86 -4.23 -7.81
N VAL A 129 -7.56 -2.99 -7.42
CA VAL A 129 -7.99 -2.45 -6.11
C VAL A 129 -9.51 -2.31 -6.03
N ILE A 130 -10.17 -1.82 -7.08
CA ILE A 130 -11.63 -1.70 -7.10
C ILE A 130 -12.28 -3.08 -6.94
N ASP A 131 -11.80 -4.06 -7.71
CA ASP A 131 -12.31 -5.43 -7.70
C ASP A 131 -12.07 -6.12 -6.34
N MET A 132 -10.95 -5.80 -5.70
CA MET A 132 -10.54 -6.34 -4.40
C MET A 132 -11.47 -5.93 -3.26
N PHE A 133 -11.89 -4.65 -3.22
CA PHE A 133 -12.72 -4.12 -2.12
C PHE A 133 -14.22 -4.10 -2.42
N THR A 134 -14.63 -4.27 -3.68
CA THR A 134 -16.07 -4.33 -4.06
C THR A 134 -16.86 -5.40 -3.28
N PRO A 135 -16.36 -6.64 -3.08
CA PRO A 135 -17.11 -7.67 -2.38
C PRO A 135 -17.51 -7.29 -0.94
N PHE A 136 -16.75 -6.42 -0.28
CA PHE A 136 -17.02 -6.05 1.12
C PHE A 136 -18.17 -5.05 1.28
N GLU A 137 -18.71 -4.50 0.19
CA GLU A 137 -19.95 -3.72 0.24
C GLU A 137 -21.11 -4.55 0.80
N ALA A 138 -21.12 -5.86 0.51
CA ALA A 138 -22.15 -6.77 1.00
C ALA A 138 -21.97 -7.17 2.48
N THR A 139 -20.78 -6.95 3.05
CA THR A 139 -20.42 -7.38 4.40
C THR A 139 -20.20 -6.23 5.38
N ILE A 140 -20.20 -4.98 4.91
CA ILE A 140 -20.07 -3.81 5.78
C ILE A 140 -21.23 -3.75 6.78
N THR A 141 -20.89 -3.59 8.06
CA THR A 141 -21.88 -3.45 9.13
C THR A 141 -22.60 -2.09 9.06
N ALA A 142 -23.82 -2.02 9.58
CA ALA A 142 -24.61 -0.79 9.58
C ALA A 142 -23.90 0.37 10.30
N ASP A 143 -23.23 0.08 11.42
CA ASP A 143 -22.46 1.07 12.18
C ASP A 143 -21.27 1.60 11.37
N ASN A 144 -20.54 0.71 10.69
CA ASN A 144 -19.39 1.11 9.87
C ASN A 144 -19.83 1.90 8.62
N LEU A 145 -20.94 1.51 7.99
CA LEU A 145 -21.54 2.27 6.90
C LEU A 145 -22.00 3.66 7.36
N ALA A 146 -22.60 3.77 8.56
CA ALA A 146 -23.02 5.05 9.11
C ALA A 146 -21.84 6.00 9.36
N VAL A 147 -20.66 5.46 9.72
CA VAL A 147 -19.41 6.25 9.84
C VAL A 147 -19.00 6.85 8.50
N LEU A 148 -19.02 6.07 7.41
CA LEU A 148 -18.75 6.57 6.05
C LEU A 148 -19.74 7.63 5.62
N GLN A 149 -21.04 7.38 5.83
CA GLN A 149 -22.10 8.30 5.45
C GLN A 149 -21.99 9.63 6.20
N LYS A 150 -21.63 9.59 7.50
CA LYS A 150 -21.35 10.80 8.29
C LYS A 150 -20.14 11.58 7.75
N ALA A 151 -19.15 10.89 7.18
CA ALA A 151 -18.03 11.53 6.50
C ALA A 151 -18.37 12.02 5.08
N GLY A 152 -19.60 11.77 4.60
CA GLY A 152 -20.11 12.22 3.31
C GLY A 152 -19.77 11.30 2.15
N PHE A 153 -19.61 9.99 2.40
CA PHE A 153 -19.29 9.00 1.37
C PHE A 153 -20.30 7.85 1.39
N THR A 154 -20.67 7.39 0.20
CA THR A 154 -21.18 6.03 -0.02
C THR A 154 -20.04 5.02 0.03
N TYR A 155 -20.36 3.72 0.20
CA TYR A 155 -19.33 2.67 0.12
C TYR A 155 -18.64 2.67 -1.25
N GLY A 156 -19.41 2.75 -2.34
CA GLY A 156 -18.85 2.79 -3.70
C GLY A 156 -17.87 3.95 -3.92
N GLU A 157 -18.16 5.15 -3.43
CA GLU A 157 -17.22 6.28 -3.47
C GLU A 157 -15.98 6.04 -2.62
N ALA A 158 -16.16 5.50 -1.40
CA ALA A 158 -15.07 5.15 -0.50
C ALA A 158 -14.12 4.10 -1.11
N ASN A 159 -14.67 3.08 -1.78
CA ASN A 159 -13.90 2.06 -2.48
C ASN A 159 -13.01 2.68 -3.58
N LYS A 160 -13.55 3.59 -4.40
CA LYS A 160 -12.76 4.28 -5.43
C LYS A 160 -11.58 5.06 -4.86
N LEU A 161 -11.75 5.65 -3.69
CA LEU A 161 -10.71 6.40 -3.01
C LEU A 161 -9.58 5.49 -2.49
N MET A 162 -9.84 4.21 -2.21
CA MET A 162 -8.80 3.26 -1.74
C MET A 162 -7.62 3.16 -2.70
N VAL A 163 -7.83 3.37 -4.01
CA VAL A 163 -6.76 3.41 -5.00
C VAL A 163 -5.69 4.47 -4.65
N ASP A 164 -6.12 5.66 -4.24
CA ASP A 164 -5.22 6.76 -3.87
C ASP A 164 -4.53 6.49 -2.53
N LEU A 165 -5.27 5.88 -1.62
CA LEU A 165 -4.80 5.55 -0.28
C LEU A 165 -3.73 4.46 -0.32
N ILE A 166 -3.91 3.44 -1.16
CA ILE A 166 -2.87 2.45 -1.46
C ILE A 166 -1.71 3.11 -2.20
N GLY A 167 -1.95 4.08 -3.08
CA GLY A 167 -0.87 4.89 -3.66
C GLY A 167 -0.01 5.62 -2.61
N LEU A 168 -0.62 6.11 -1.53
CA LEU A 168 0.10 6.67 -0.39
C LEU A 168 0.85 5.61 0.41
N HIS A 169 0.29 4.41 0.57
CA HIS A 169 0.98 3.26 1.19
C HIS A 169 2.28 2.93 0.43
N GLU A 170 2.20 2.83 -0.90
CA GLU A 170 3.39 2.58 -1.72
C GLU A 170 4.48 3.65 -1.54
N ILE A 171 4.09 4.91 -1.41
CA ILE A 171 5.04 6.00 -1.13
C ILE A 171 5.56 5.94 0.31
N GLY A 172 4.73 5.47 1.24
CA GLY A 172 5.12 5.18 2.62
C GLY A 172 6.32 4.25 2.68
N HIS A 173 6.38 3.22 1.83
CA HIS A 173 7.54 2.34 1.71
C HIS A 173 8.85 3.12 1.40
N GLU A 174 8.82 4.06 0.46
CA GLU A 174 10.01 4.89 0.15
C GLU A 174 10.36 5.84 1.31
N GLN A 175 9.36 6.41 1.97
CA GLN A 175 9.55 7.32 3.10
C GLN A 175 10.15 6.60 4.32
N VAL A 176 9.68 5.38 4.64
CA VAL A 176 10.23 4.53 5.70
C VAL A 176 11.70 4.21 5.42
N ARG A 177 12.02 3.82 4.18
CA ARG A 177 13.39 3.54 3.74
C ARG A 177 14.28 4.78 3.83
N ALA A 178 13.81 5.93 3.34
CA ALA A 178 14.54 7.20 3.39
C ALA A 178 14.75 7.69 4.83
N PHE A 179 13.82 7.38 5.74
CA PHE A 179 13.99 7.66 7.16
C PHE A 179 15.04 6.76 7.82
N GLY A 180 15.44 5.66 7.18
CA GLY A 180 16.46 4.73 7.68
C GLY A 180 15.90 3.54 8.47
N ILE A 181 14.60 3.26 8.35
CA ILE A 181 14.00 2.03 8.86
C ILE A 181 13.98 1.03 7.71
N ASN A 182 14.63 -0.12 7.88
CA ASN A 182 14.66 -1.17 6.87
C ASN A 182 14.90 -2.51 7.54
N THR A 183 13.88 -3.36 7.55
CA THR A 183 13.97 -4.71 8.11
C THR A 183 13.95 -5.74 6.99
N ARG A 184 14.06 -7.02 7.32
CA ARG A 184 13.69 -8.10 6.38
C ARG A 184 12.36 -8.75 6.74
N GLN A 185 11.62 -8.14 7.66
CA GLN A 185 10.34 -8.61 8.15
C GLN A 185 9.25 -7.96 7.29
N ARG A 186 8.69 -8.72 6.35
CA ARG A 186 7.75 -8.22 5.34
C ARG A 186 6.48 -7.66 5.98
N TRP A 187 5.95 -8.30 7.03
CA TRP A 187 4.79 -7.75 7.74
C TRP A 187 5.07 -6.37 8.35
N PHE A 188 6.30 -6.16 8.83
CA PHE A 188 6.68 -4.90 9.46
C PHE A 188 6.90 -3.80 8.42
N ASP A 189 7.49 -4.15 7.27
CA ASP A 189 7.64 -3.22 6.16
C ASP A 189 6.25 -2.72 5.68
N GLU A 190 5.28 -3.62 5.53
CA GLU A 190 3.89 -3.27 5.21
C GLU A 190 3.21 -2.44 6.31
N LEU A 191 3.37 -2.84 7.57
CA LEU A 191 2.84 -2.09 8.72
C LEU A 191 3.38 -0.65 8.77
N MET A 192 4.68 -0.46 8.54
CA MET A 192 5.31 0.87 8.58
C MET A 192 4.92 1.74 7.39
N ALA A 193 4.74 1.15 6.21
CA ALA A 193 4.22 1.87 5.04
C ALA A 193 2.79 2.36 5.27
N SER A 194 1.92 1.49 5.78
CA SER A 194 0.57 1.86 6.22
C SER A 194 0.61 2.90 7.34
N TYR A 195 1.56 2.81 8.27
CA TYR A 195 1.72 3.77 9.37
C TYR A 195 1.98 5.19 8.88
N LEU A 196 2.93 5.38 7.95
CA LEU A 196 3.18 6.71 7.39
C LEU A 196 2.00 7.20 6.55
N ALA A 197 1.42 6.35 5.71
CA ALA A 197 0.24 6.74 4.95
C ALA A 197 -0.91 7.20 5.88
N TYR A 198 -1.20 6.44 6.93
CA TYR A 198 -2.22 6.79 7.92
C TYR A 198 -1.87 8.06 8.70
N ALA A 199 -0.61 8.24 9.12
CA ALA A 199 -0.17 9.42 9.85
C ALA A 199 -0.43 10.72 9.08
N TYR A 200 -0.12 10.73 7.77
CA TYR A 200 -0.44 11.85 6.90
C TYR A 200 -1.96 12.08 6.84
N LEU A 201 -2.74 11.04 6.55
CA LEU A 201 -4.19 11.17 6.38
C LEU A 201 -4.88 11.61 7.67
N ARG A 202 -4.53 11.01 8.79
CA ARG A 202 -5.10 11.32 10.10
C ARG A 202 -4.90 12.80 10.46
N THR A 203 -3.79 13.39 10.03
CA THR A 203 -3.41 14.78 10.33
C THR A 203 -3.93 15.77 9.28
N MET A 204 -3.72 15.47 8.00
CA MET A 204 -3.91 16.41 6.89
C MET A 204 -5.21 16.18 6.12
N GLU A 205 -5.70 14.94 6.06
CA GLU A 205 -6.92 14.56 5.33
C GLU A 205 -7.83 13.66 6.20
N PRO A 206 -8.30 14.11 7.37
CA PRO A 206 -8.95 13.22 8.35
C PRO A 206 -10.22 12.55 7.82
N ARG A 207 -10.88 13.11 6.81
CA ARG A 207 -12.00 12.45 6.11
C ARG A 207 -11.56 11.22 5.31
N MET A 208 -10.36 11.24 4.74
CA MET A 208 -9.79 10.10 4.03
C MET A 208 -9.28 9.04 5.00
N ALA A 209 -8.81 9.43 6.20
CA ALA A 209 -8.53 8.45 7.27
C ALA A 209 -9.79 7.65 7.64
N VAL A 210 -10.95 8.32 7.74
CA VAL A 210 -12.25 7.64 7.96
C VAL A 210 -12.59 6.66 6.82
N VAL A 211 -12.31 7.04 5.57
CA VAL A 211 -12.50 6.13 4.42
C VAL A 211 -11.63 4.88 4.57
N TRP A 212 -10.33 5.05 4.87
CA TRP A 212 -9.41 3.93 5.06
C TRP A 212 -9.88 3.02 6.19
N ASP A 213 -10.20 3.60 7.36
CA ASP A 213 -10.64 2.87 8.55
C ASP A 213 -11.89 2.05 8.27
N ALA A 214 -12.89 2.64 7.61
CA ALA A 214 -14.14 1.95 7.36
C ALA A 214 -14.03 0.86 6.30
N VAL A 215 -13.31 1.11 5.20
CA VAL A 215 -13.17 0.10 4.13
C VAL A 215 -12.30 -1.08 4.60
N THR A 216 -11.22 -0.83 5.33
CA THR A 216 -10.37 -1.92 5.87
C THR A 216 -11.12 -2.74 6.93
N ARG A 217 -11.88 -2.09 7.81
CA ARG A 217 -12.73 -2.80 8.78
C ARG A 217 -13.77 -3.68 8.09
N ALA A 218 -14.40 -3.19 7.02
CA ALA A 218 -15.34 -4.00 6.24
C ALA A 218 -14.65 -5.23 5.62
N GLY A 219 -13.42 -5.08 5.15
CA GLY A 219 -12.62 -6.19 4.62
C GLY A 219 -12.20 -7.21 5.68
N ARG A 220 -11.80 -6.75 6.88
CA ARG A 220 -11.47 -7.64 8.01
C ARG A 220 -12.70 -8.45 8.47
N GLU A 221 -13.84 -7.78 8.62
CA GLU A 221 -15.09 -8.43 9.06
C GLU A 221 -15.72 -9.32 7.98
N GLY A 222 -15.49 -8.97 6.71
CA GLY A 222 -16.08 -9.63 5.55
C GLY A 222 -15.30 -10.80 4.97
N TYR A 223 -14.05 -11.03 5.42
CA TYR A 223 -13.19 -12.08 4.89
C TYR A 223 -12.62 -12.95 6.01
N GLN A 224 -12.77 -14.27 5.86
CA GLN A 224 -12.14 -15.24 6.74
C GLN A 224 -10.86 -15.77 6.08
N SER A 225 -9.72 -15.47 6.70
CA SER A 225 -8.41 -15.85 6.17
C SER A 225 -8.06 -17.31 6.49
N ASN A 226 -7.29 -17.94 5.58
CA ASN A 226 -6.72 -19.28 5.81
C ASN A 226 -5.32 -19.22 6.45
N HIS A 227 -4.69 -18.04 6.43
CA HIS A 227 -3.35 -17.80 6.93
C HIS A 227 -3.42 -16.60 7.86
N THR A 228 -3.16 -16.81 9.15
CA THR A 228 -3.29 -15.73 10.14
C THR A 228 -1.95 -15.31 10.77
N SER A 229 -0.93 -16.16 10.83
CA SER A 229 0.31 -15.83 11.52
C SER A 229 1.24 -14.86 10.75
N LEU A 230 1.98 -14.03 11.47
CA LEU A 230 2.99 -13.14 10.88
C LEU A 230 4.09 -13.92 10.12
N ASP A 231 4.39 -15.14 10.58
CA ASP A 231 5.30 -16.05 9.92
C ASP A 231 4.78 -16.54 8.56
N ASP A 232 3.49 -16.86 8.47
CA ASP A 232 2.86 -17.20 7.20
C ASP A 232 2.93 -16.01 6.24
N PHE A 233 2.62 -14.80 6.71
CA PHE A 233 2.74 -13.60 5.88
C PHE A 233 4.17 -13.38 5.40
N ASN A 234 5.16 -13.48 6.28
CA ASN A 234 6.57 -13.31 5.91
C ASN A 234 7.02 -14.34 4.85
N ARG A 235 6.70 -15.61 5.10
CA ARG A 235 7.13 -16.73 4.26
C ARG A 235 6.43 -16.73 2.90
N LEU A 236 5.11 -16.56 2.89
CA LEU A 236 4.29 -16.62 1.69
C LEU A 236 4.26 -15.29 0.95
N TYR A 237 4.05 -14.19 1.68
CA TYR A 237 3.92 -12.83 1.17
C TYR A 237 2.94 -12.77 -0.02
N THR A 238 3.41 -12.48 -1.24
CA THR A 238 2.55 -12.52 -2.44
C THR A 238 1.95 -13.90 -2.72
N GLY A 239 2.59 -14.97 -2.26
CA GLY A 239 2.12 -16.36 -2.36
C GLY A 239 1.01 -16.73 -1.37
N VAL A 240 0.62 -15.84 -0.45
CA VAL A 240 -0.49 -16.10 0.50
C VAL A 240 -1.85 -16.05 -0.20
N GLY A 241 -1.90 -15.49 -1.41
CA GLY A 241 -3.14 -15.27 -2.16
C GLY A 241 -3.75 -13.90 -1.87
N VAL A 242 -4.46 -13.36 -2.86
CA VAL A 242 -4.95 -11.97 -2.82
C VAL A 242 -5.88 -11.72 -1.63
N GLY A 243 -6.81 -12.64 -1.34
CA GLY A 243 -7.75 -12.46 -0.24
C GLY A 243 -7.07 -12.41 1.13
N ASP A 244 -6.18 -13.38 1.40
CA ASP A 244 -5.40 -13.40 2.64
C ASP A 244 -4.47 -12.18 2.74
N TYR A 245 -3.82 -11.78 1.65
CA TYR A 245 -2.96 -10.57 1.63
C TYR A 245 -3.75 -9.33 2.06
N VAL A 246 -4.95 -9.14 1.50
CA VAL A 246 -5.82 -8.00 1.83
C VAL A 246 -6.28 -8.05 3.28
N TRP A 247 -6.59 -9.25 3.78
CA TRP A 247 -6.91 -9.44 5.18
C TRP A 247 -5.76 -9.02 6.11
N TYR A 248 -4.52 -9.40 5.82
CA TYR A 248 -3.35 -8.93 6.57
C TYR A 248 -3.22 -7.41 6.54
N GLN A 249 -3.36 -6.79 5.37
CA GLN A 249 -3.31 -5.32 5.25
C GLN A 249 -4.37 -4.64 6.11
N ASN A 250 -5.60 -5.18 6.14
CA ASN A 250 -6.68 -4.66 6.98
C ASN A 250 -6.36 -4.80 8.49
N VAL A 251 -5.77 -5.93 8.89
CA VAL A 251 -5.35 -6.18 10.28
C VAL A 251 -4.18 -5.30 10.70
N PHE A 252 -3.19 -5.10 9.82
CA PHE A 252 -2.08 -4.19 10.06
C PHE A 252 -2.59 -2.75 10.22
N HIS A 253 -3.54 -2.35 9.38
CA HIS A 253 -4.16 -1.03 9.45
C HIS A 253 -4.86 -0.76 10.77
N GLU A 254 -5.60 -1.72 11.33
CA GLU A 254 -6.21 -1.56 12.66
C GLU A 254 -5.15 -1.30 13.74
N ARG A 255 -4.04 -2.06 13.72
CA ARG A 255 -2.93 -1.83 14.67
C ARG A 255 -2.26 -0.49 14.45
N VAL A 256 -2.07 -0.08 13.19
CA VAL A 256 -1.53 1.24 12.82
C VAL A 256 -2.36 2.35 13.44
N ARG A 257 -3.69 2.30 13.30
CA ARG A 257 -4.60 3.29 13.89
C ARG A 257 -4.44 3.34 15.41
N ASP A 258 -4.52 2.19 16.06
CA ASP A 258 -4.50 2.11 17.52
C ASP A 258 -3.18 2.66 18.10
N VAL A 259 -2.05 2.36 17.44
CA VAL A 259 -0.74 2.90 17.83
C VAL A 259 -0.61 4.39 17.49
N TYR A 260 -1.11 4.84 16.34
CA TYR A 260 -1.04 6.25 15.94
C TYR A 260 -1.86 7.17 16.85
N ASP A 261 -3.07 6.77 17.22
CA ASP A 261 -3.95 7.60 18.07
C ASP A 261 -3.35 7.83 19.47
N VAL A 262 -2.44 6.98 19.93
CA VAL A 262 -1.73 7.13 21.22
C VAL A 262 -0.37 7.78 21.07
N HIS A 263 0.45 7.32 20.11
CA HIS A 263 1.87 7.67 20.03
C HIS A 263 2.21 8.65 18.90
N GLY A 264 1.35 8.77 17.87
CA GLY A 264 1.60 9.55 16.67
C GLY A 264 3.00 9.32 16.08
N LEU A 265 3.60 10.37 15.51
CA LEU A 265 4.95 10.28 14.94
C LEU A 265 6.07 10.02 15.97
N ALA A 266 5.81 10.06 17.28
CA ALA A 266 6.82 9.69 18.27
C ALA A 266 7.16 8.19 18.18
N PHE A 267 6.19 7.34 17.82
CA PHE A 267 6.40 5.91 17.58
C PHE A 267 7.47 5.69 16.50
N VAL A 268 7.33 6.31 15.33
CA VAL A 268 8.25 6.13 14.20
C VAL A 268 9.67 6.58 14.56
N ARG A 269 9.80 7.69 15.29
CA ARG A 269 11.11 8.17 15.77
C ARG A 269 11.75 7.18 16.72
N GLU A 270 10.97 6.61 17.64
CA GLU A 270 11.50 5.65 18.60
C GLU A 270 11.87 4.31 17.94
N VAL A 271 11.06 3.84 17.00
CA VAL A 271 11.41 2.69 16.13
C VAL A 271 12.75 2.94 15.44
N LYS A 272 12.95 4.11 14.82
CA LYS A 272 14.25 4.46 14.23
C LYS A 272 15.37 4.52 15.26
N ASN A 273 15.15 5.05 16.46
CA ASN A 273 16.18 5.12 17.49
C ASN A 273 16.64 3.73 17.94
N ARG A 274 15.67 2.82 18.17
CA ARG A 274 15.93 1.47 18.65
C ARG A 274 16.50 0.56 17.56
N LEU A 275 16.11 0.78 16.31
CA LEU A 275 16.38 -0.16 15.23
C LEU A 275 17.29 0.39 14.12
N GLY A 276 17.45 1.71 13.97
CA GLY A 276 18.08 2.37 12.82
C GLY A 276 19.57 2.11 12.59
N ASN A 277 20.25 1.35 13.45
CA ASN A 277 21.68 1.05 13.33
C ASN A 277 21.93 -0.47 13.25
N THR A 278 22.21 -0.95 12.04
CA THR A 278 22.94 -2.20 11.68
C THR A 278 22.39 -3.59 12.08
N HIS A 279 21.41 -3.72 12.98
CA HIS A 279 20.89 -5.03 13.39
C HIS A 279 19.57 -5.46 12.72
N LEU A 280 18.92 -4.57 11.97
CA LEU A 280 17.60 -4.84 11.39
C LEU A 280 17.55 -5.87 10.26
N LYS A 281 18.65 -6.07 9.54
CA LYS A 281 18.65 -7.03 8.43
C LYS A 281 18.61 -8.49 8.89
N THR A 282 18.81 -8.72 10.18
CA THR A 282 18.88 -10.06 10.78
C THR A 282 17.93 -10.25 11.95
N ILE A 283 17.20 -9.20 12.37
CA ILE A 283 16.23 -9.32 13.46
C ILE A 283 15.14 -10.31 13.07
N ILE A 284 14.86 -11.26 13.94
CA ILE A 284 13.75 -12.21 13.75
C ILE A 284 12.42 -11.57 14.20
N ALA A 285 11.30 -12.19 13.84
CA ALA A 285 9.98 -11.60 14.08
C ALA A 285 9.70 -11.39 15.58
N GLU A 286 10.09 -12.35 16.41
CA GLU A 286 9.89 -12.33 17.86
C GLU A 286 10.71 -11.23 18.54
N GLU A 287 11.97 -11.06 18.14
CA GLU A 287 12.83 -9.98 18.63
C GLU A 287 12.27 -8.60 18.22
N LEU A 288 11.78 -8.49 16.98
CA LEU A 288 11.15 -7.26 16.50
C LEU A 288 9.88 -6.94 17.28
N LEU A 289 9.00 -7.91 17.51
CA LEU A 289 7.80 -7.74 18.31
C LEU A 289 8.13 -7.32 19.74
N ALA A 290 9.15 -7.90 20.37
CA ALA A 290 9.59 -7.50 21.71
C ALA A 290 10.04 -6.02 21.75
N VAL A 291 10.77 -5.55 20.72
CA VAL A 291 11.12 -4.13 20.62
C VAL A 291 9.87 -3.26 20.46
N LEU A 292 8.93 -3.64 19.61
CA LEU A 292 7.70 -2.87 19.40
C LEU A 292 6.81 -2.84 20.65
N GLU A 293 6.77 -3.93 21.42
CA GLU A 293 6.06 -4.02 22.69
C GLU A 293 6.60 -3.01 23.71
N GLU A 294 7.92 -2.84 23.79
CA GLU A 294 8.54 -1.83 24.66
C GLU A 294 8.21 -0.39 24.23
N ILE A 295 8.06 -0.13 22.93
CA ILE A 295 7.78 1.20 22.40
C ILE A 295 6.29 1.56 22.54
N ALA A 296 5.42 0.61 22.18
CA ALA A 296 3.97 0.78 22.14
C ALA A 296 3.29 -0.55 22.54
N PRO A 297 3.00 -0.75 23.84
CA PRO A 297 2.48 -2.01 24.37
C PRO A 297 1.27 -2.58 23.62
N GLY A 298 1.13 -3.90 23.67
CA GLY A 298 0.06 -4.68 23.02
C GLY A 298 0.40 -5.21 21.63
N PHE A 299 1.64 -5.10 21.15
CA PHE A 299 2.07 -5.75 19.91
C PHE A 299 2.17 -7.27 20.06
N MET A 300 2.61 -7.75 21.23
CA MET A 300 2.66 -9.18 21.52
C MET A 300 1.25 -9.78 21.61
N GLU A 301 0.33 -9.13 22.33
CA GLU A 301 -1.07 -9.55 22.40
C GLU A 301 -1.72 -9.51 21.02
N TRP A 302 -1.50 -8.43 20.27
CA TRP A 302 -1.98 -8.30 18.90
C TRP A 302 -1.48 -9.44 18.00
N ALA A 303 -0.18 -9.71 17.98
CA ALA A 303 0.38 -10.80 17.17
C ALA A 303 -0.18 -12.18 17.57
N ALA A 304 -0.37 -12.42 18.86
CA ALA A 304 -0.92 -13.67 19.38
C ALA A 304 -2.39 -13.90 18.98
N MET A 305 -3.17 -12.86 18.65
CA MET A 305 -4.54 -13.05 18.14
C MET A 305 -4.60 -13.79 16.81
N PHE A 306 -3.46 -13.91 16.12
CA PHE A 306 -3.39 -14.50 14.78
C PHE A 306 -2.69 -15.87 14.75
N GLU A 307 -2.33 -16.41 15.93
CA GLU A 307 -1.92 -17.80 16.12
C GLU A 307 -3.09 -18.57 16.74
N LEU A 308 -3.80 -19.37 15.94
CA LEU A 308 -4.78 -20.37 16.43
C LEU A 308 -4.10 -21.72 16.70
#